data_AF-A0A6H1ZTH4-F1
#
_entry.id   AF-A0A6H1ZTH4-F1
#
_cell.length_a   1.000
_cell.length_b   1.000
_cell.length_c   1.000
_cell.angle_alpha   90.00
_cell.angle_beta   90.00
_cell.angle_gamma   90.00
#
_symmetry.space_group_name_H-M   'P 1'
#
loop_
_entity.id
_entity.type
_entity.pdbx_description
1 polymer ?
#
loop_
_entity_poly.entity_id
_entity_poly.type
_entity_poly.pdbx_seq_one_letter_code
_entity_poly.pdbx_strand_id
1 'polypeptide(L)'
;MAVVYGDRANLKAIAYKGKSKKPVWHYRFLKKEDMDKRINELFESCEYWEEMKKQRKLERKKEIEDLRVGDILYSSWGYEQTNIDFYQVVEKKGQTFKIRPIAERRDNMYSHGMACDVKPVRDKFIGEAIARRSLSGRHGYEHLFKTTDEASHYKSWYA
;
A
#
# COMPACT_ATOMS: atom_id res chain seq x y z
N MET A 1 4.08 -17.50 13.78
CA MET A 1 4.00 -18.78 14.52
C MET A 1 3.06 -19.74 13.81
N ALA A 2 3.55 -20.91 13.41
CA ALA A 2 2.76 -22.03 12.89
C ALA A 2 2.83 -23.20 13.88
N VAL A 3 1.82 -24.06 13.87
CA VAL A 3 1.75 -25.26 14.71
C VAL A 3 1.31 -26.42 13.84
N VAL A 4 2.05 -27.53 13.91
CA VAL A 4 1.72 -28.77 13.19
C VAL A 4 1.49 -29.87 14.21
N TYR A 5 0.37 -30.58 14.06
CA TYR A 5 0.09 -31.83 14.76
C TYR A 5 0.26 -32.98 13.77
N GLY A 6 1.11 -33.94 14.11
CA GLY A 6 1.42 -35.07 13.24
C GLY A 6 1.30 -36.40 13.95
N ASP A 7 0.64 -37.37 13.32
CA ASP A 7 0.72 -38.78 13.67
C ASP A 7 1.79 -39.43 12.79
N ARG A 8 2.95 -39.68 13.40
CA ARG A 8 4.13 -40.25 12.72
C ARG A 8 3.93 -41.70 12.30
N ALA A 9 3.04 -42.46 12.95
CA ALA A 9 2.76 -43.84 12.59
C ALA A 9 1.88 -43.92 11.33
N ASN A 10 0.91 -43.01 11.21
CA ASN A 10 0.00 -42.97 10.06
C ASN A 10 0.44 -42.04 8.93
N LEU A 11 1.59 -41.35 9.09
CA LEU A 11 2.11 -40.31 8.19
C LEU A 11 1.03 -39.27 7.87
N LYS A 12 0.29 -38.84 8.89
CA LYS A 12 -0.76 -37.81 8.76
C LYS A 12 -0.33 -36.56 9.51
N ALA A 13 -0.51 -35.40 8.91
CA ALA A 13 -0.26 -34.13 9.59
C ALA A 13 -1.30 -33.07 9.25
N ILE A 14 -1.60 -32.25 10.24
CA ILE A 14 -2.48 -31.10 10.14
C ILE A 14 -1.76 -29.86 10.65
N ALA A 15 -1.83 -28.79 9.88
CA ALA A 15 -1.08 -27.58 10.18
C ALA A 15 -1.97 -26.36 10.31
N TYR A 16 -1.64 -25.52 11.28
CA TYR A 16 -2.33 -24.27 11.60
C TYR A 16 -1.33 -23.12 11.57
N LYS A 17 -1.81 -21.94 11.18
CA LYS A 17 -1.03 -20.70 11.13
C LYS A 17 -1.67 -19.65 12.03
N GLY A 18 -0.85 -19.05 12.90
CA GLY A 18 -1.29 -18.02 13.85
C GLY A 18 -2.39 -18.53 14.77
N LYS A 19 -3.47 -17.75 14.89
CA LYS A 19 -4.66 -18.08 15.71
C LYS A 19 -5.81 -18.69 14.87
N SER A 20 -5.53 -19.18 13.67
CA SER A 20 -6.57 -19.72 12.78
C SER A 20 -7.15 -21.02 13.35
N LYS A 21 -8.48 -21.12 13.37
CA LYS A 21 -9.19 -22.38 13.67
C LYS A 21 -9.26 -23.33 12.47
N LYS A 22 -9.10 -22.80 11.25
CA LYS A 22 -9.06 -23.61 10.02
C LYS A 22 -7.61 -24.04 9.75
N PRO A 23 -7.36 -25.32 9.43
CA PRO A 23 -6.03 -25.75 9.05
C PRO A 23 -5.64 -25.11 7.71
N VAL A 24 -4.36 -24.78 7.57
CA VAL A 24 -3.76 -24.37 6.29
C VAL A 24 -3.77 -25.56 5.34
N TRP A 25 -3.45 -26.74 5.88
CA TRP A 25 -3.53 -28.01 5.18
C TRP A 25 -3.70 -29.15 6.18
N HIS A 26 -4.26 -30.26 5.69
CA HIS A 26 -4.46 -31.49 6.43
C HIS A 26 -4.30 -32.65 5.46
N TYR A 27 -3.16 -33.33 5.51
CA TYR A 27 -2.79 -34.32 4.50
C TYR A 27 -2.29 -35.62 5.13
N ARG A 28 -2.46 -36.71 4.38
CA ARG A 28 -1.76 -37.97 4.58
C ARG A 28 -0.65 -38.08 3.55
N PHE A 29 0.53 -38.45 4.00
CA PHE A 29 1.74 -38.58 3.21
C PHE A 29 2.07 -40.05 2.99
N LEU A 30 2.73 -40.35 1.87
CA LEU A 30 3.23 -41.69 1.57
C LEU A 30 4.59 -41.95 2.20
N LYS A 31 5.44 -40.92 2.28
CA LYS A 31 6.78 -40.96 2.86
C LYS A 31 6.92 -39.93 3.97
N LYS A 32 7.74 -40.26 4.97
CA LYS A 32 8.07 -39.36 6.08
C LYS A 32 8.80 -38.11 5.60
N GLU A 33 9.72 -38.26 4.64
CA GLU A 33 10.50 -37.16 4.06
C GLU A 33 9.63 -36.07 3.45
N ASP A 34 8.57 -36.46 2.72
CA ASP A 34 7.62 -35.51 2.11
C ASP A 34 6.82 -34.74 3.17
N MET A 35 6.46 -35.42 4.28
CA MET A 35 5.79 -34.79 5.41
C MET A 35 6.71 -33.76 6.08
N ASP A 36 7.95 -34.13 6.39
CA ASP A 36 8.94 -33.25 7.03
C ASP A 36 9.26 -32.05 6.11
N LYS A 37 9.42 -32.28 4.81
CA LYS A 37 9.59 -31.21 3.81
C LYS A 37 8.41 -30.23 3.84
N ARG A 38 7.17 -30.73 3.81
CA ARG A 38 5.98 -29.87 3.81
C ARG A 38 5.81 -29.06 5.08
N ILE A 39 6.23 -29.63 6.21
CA ILE A 39 6.28 -28.95 7.50
C ILE A 39 7.28 -27.79 7.44
N ASN A 40 8.50 -28.04 6.95
CA ASN A 40 9.54 -27.02 6.84
C ASN A 40 9.14 -25.87 5.91
N GLU A 41 8.58 -26.17 4.72
CA GLU A 41 8.06 -25.16 3.80
C GLU A 41 7.04 -24.22 4.48
N LEU A 42 6.18 -24.76 5.34
CA LEU A 42 5.21 -23.96 6.07
C LEU A 42 5.91 -23.01 7.06
N PHE A 43 6.88 -23.51 7.83
CA PHE A 43 7.62 -22.69 8.79
C PHE A 43 8.42 -21.59 8.09
N GLU A 44 9.17 -21.93 7.05
CA GLU A 44 9.92 -20.98 6.22
C GLU A 44 8.99 -19.91 5.64
N SER A 45 7.83 -20.31 5.09
CA SER A 45 6.87 -19.34 4.59
C SER A 45 6.37 -18.41 5.70
N CYS A 46 6.15 -18.92 6.91
CA CYS A 46 5.67 -18.11 8.03
C CYS A 46 6.73 -17.11 8.48
N GLU A 47 7.99 -17.52 8.59
CA GLU A 47 9.11 -16.64 8.93
C GLU A 47 9.31 -15.58 7.85
N TYR A 48 9.31 -15.98 6.57
CA TYR A 48 9.37 -15.06 5.44
C TYR A 48 8.28 -14.00 5.52
N TRP A 49 7.02 -14.41 5.73
CA TRP A 49 5.90 -13.46 5.84
C TRP A 49 6.02 -12.54 7.08
N GLU A 50 6.59 -13.02 8.18
CA GLU A 50 6.83 -12.22 9.39
C GLU A 50 7.91 -11.15 9.13
N GLU A 51 9.02 -11.53 8.50
CA GLU A 51 10.09 -10.61 8.14
C GLU A 51 9.61 -9.57 7.12
N MET A 52 8.89 -10.00 6.07
CA MET A 52 8.30 -9.09 5.08
C MET A 52 7.34 -8.08 5.71
N LYS A 53 6.54 -8.48 6.71
CA LYS A 53 5.66 -7.53 7.43
C LYS A 53 6.46 -6.54 8.26
N LYS A 54 7.55 -6.99 8.88
CA LYS A 54 8.45 -6.14 9.67
C LYS A 54 9.15 -5.13 8.76
N GLN A 55 9.70 -5.57 7.62
CA GLN A 55 10.34 -4.71 6.63
C GLN A 55 9.38 -3.67 6.07
N ARG A 56 8.18 -4.08 5.61
CA ARG A 56 7.14 -3.13 5.14
C ARG A 56 6.74 -2.11 6.20
N LYS A 57 6.73 -2.48 7.48
CA LYS A 57 6.44 -1.54 8.58
C LYS A 57 7.57 -0.52 8.76
N LEU A 58 8.82 -0.94 8.63
CA LEU A 58 10.00 -0.07 8.68
C LEU A 58 10.03 0.88 7.47
N GLU A 59 9.80 0.37 6.27
CA GLU A 59 9.72 1.16 5.04
C GLU A 59 8.65 2.25 5.14
N ARG A 60 7.42 1.90 5.51
CA ARG A 60 6.34 2.89 5.71
C ARG A 60 6.67 3.93 6.76
N LYS A 61 7.37 3.53 7.83
CA LYS A 61 7.81 4.45 8.87
C LYS A 61 8.82 5.45 8.29
N LYS A 62 9.80 4.94 7.53
CA LYS A 62 10.83 5.75 6.86
C LYS A 62 10.23 6.72 5.84
N GLU A 63 9.29 6.27 5.01
CA GLU A 63 8.56 7.13 4.06
C GLU A 63 7.91 8.33 4.76
N ILE A 64 7.26 8.09 5.90
CA ILE A 64 6.64 9.17 6.69
C ILE A 64 7.72 10.05 7.32
N GLU A 65 8.82 9.50 7.81
CA GLU A 65 9.95 10.25 8.38
C GLU A 65 10.63 11.15 7.35
N ASP A 66 10.68 10.74 6.08
CA ASP A 66 11.27 11.51 4.97
C ASP A 66 10.37 12.65 4.47
N LEU A 67 9.07 12.65 4.79
CA LEU A 67 8.16 13.74 4.45
C LEU A 67 8.54 15.06 5.14
N ARG A 68 8.42 16.18 4.44
CA ARG A 68 8.69 17.51 4.97
C ARG A 68 7.48 18.42 4.74
N VAL A 69 7.36 19.45 5.60
CA VAL A 69 6.39 20.52 5.36
C VAL A 69 6.74 21.20 4.03
N GLY A 70 5.73 21.41 3.19
CA GLY A 70 5.88 21.92 1.83
C GLY A 70 6.08 20.86 0.75
N ASP A 71 6.20 19.57 1.10
CA ASP A 71 6.18 18.49 0.11
C ASP A 71 4.81 18.43 -0.58
N ILE A 72 4.83 18.13 -1.89
CA ILE A 72 3.63 17.94 -2.69
C ILE A 72 3.35 16.44 -2.82
N LEU A 73 2.10 16.08 -2.61
CA LEU A 73 1.57 14.73 -2.77
C LEU A 73 0.45 14.75 -3.81
N TYR A 74 0.26 13.64 -4.51
CA TYR A 74 -0.90 13.46 -5.38
C TYR A 74 -1.56 12.11 -5.14
N SER A 75 -2.87 12.05 -5.39
CA SER A 75 -3.62 10.81 -5.51
C SER A 75 -4.08 10.65 -6.95
N SER A 76 -4.03 9.42 -7.46
CA SER A 76 -4.57 9.05 -8.76
C SER A 76 -5.62 7.98 -8.56
N TRP A 77 -6.81 8.21 -9.11
CA TRP A 77 -7.95 7.31 -8.92
C TRP A 77 -8.92 7.36 -10.08
N GLY A 78 -9.73 6.33 -10.18
CA GLY A 78 -10.82 6.24 -11.13
C GLY A 78 -10.96 4.81 -11.64
N TYR A 79 -12.14 4.50 -12.15
CA TYR A 79 -12.46 3.16 -12.62
C TYR A 79 -12.23 3.07 -14.13
N GLU A 80 -12.95 3.88 -14.89
CA GLU A 80 -12.80 4.02 -16.35
C GLU A 80 -12.05 5.32 -16.74
N GLN A 81 -11.73 6.16 -15.76
CA GLN A 81 -11.05 7.45 -15.94
C GLN A 81 -9.83 7.55 -15.03
N THR A 82 -8.98 8.53 -15.32
CA THR A 82 -7.87 8.91 -14.43
C THR A 82 -8.15 10.30 -13.87
N ASN A 83 -8.54 10.36 -12.60
CA ASN A 83 -8.63 11.60 -11.82
C ASN A 83 -7.36 11.77 -10.99
N ILE A 84 -6.90 13.02 -10.92
CA ILE A 84 -5.74 13.42 -10.12
C ILE A 84 -6.19 14.48 -9.13
N ASP A 85 -5.85 14.26 -7.87
CA ASP A 85 -6.00 15.24 -6.79
C ASP A 85 -4.64 15.57 -6.19
N PHE A 86 -4.34 16.84 -6.00
CA PHE A 86 -3.08 17.31 -5.43
C PHE A 86 -3.24 17.82 -4.00
N TYR A 87 -2.22 17.59 -3.20
CA TYR A 87 -2.15 18.00 -1.80
C TYR A 87 -0.76 18.52 -1.45
N GLN A 88 -0.69 19.42 -0.49
CA GLN A 88 0.58 19.90 0.07
C GLN A 88 0.62 19.61 1.57
N VAL A 89 1.77 19.15 2.07
CA VAL A 89 1.99 18.94 3.50
C VAL A 89 2.13 20.29 4.19
N VAL A 90 1.21 20.61 5.10
CA VAL A 90 1.18 21.90 5.81
C VAL A 90 1.73 21.79 7.24
N GLU A 91 1.71 20.60 7.83
CA GLU A 91 2.20 20.36 9.19
C GLU A 91 2.72 18.93 9.32
N LYS A 92 3.76 18.71 10.12
CA LYS A 92 4.25 17.39 10.48
C LYS A 92 4.63 17.32 11.96
N LYS A 93 4.09 16.33 12.66
CA LYS A 93 4.34 16.04 14.07
C LYS A 93 4.60 14.54 14.27
N GLY A 94 5.87 14.16 14.29
CA GLY A 94 6.30 12.76 14.33
C GLY A 94 5.73 11.99 13.13
N GLN A 95 4.96 10.94 13.40
CA GLN A 95 4.31 10.10 12.38
C GLN A 95 2.99 10.66 11.84
N THR A 96 2.46 11.74 12.43
CA THR A 96 1.22 12.38 11.98
C THR A 96 1.58 13.61 11.15
N PHE A 97 0.92 13.79 10.01
CA PHE A 97 1.09 14.95 9.15
C PHE A 97 -0.27 15.46 8.70
N LYS A 98 -0.36 16.76 8.41
CA LYS A 98 -1.56 17.36 7.81
C LYS A 98 -1.26 17.70 6.37
N ILE A 99 -2.18 17.31 5.50
CA ILE A 99 -2.17 17.65 4.08
C ILE A 99 -3.33 18.60 3.80
N ARG A 100 -3.16 19.51 2.86
CA ARG A 100 -4.22 20.41 2.41
C ARG A 100 -4.34 20.32 0.89
N PRO A 101 -5.56 20.17 0.33
CA PRO A 101 -5.74 20.08 -1.11
C PRO A 101 -5.30 21.39 -1.77
N ILE A 102 -4.59 21.27 -2.88
CA ILE A 102 -4.10 22.40 -3.68
C ILE A 102 -4.70 22.36 -5.08
N ALA A 103 -4.81 23.53 -5.70
CA ALA A 103 -5.30 23.65 -7.06
C ALA A 103 -4.35 22.97 -8.06
N GLU A 104 -4.93 22.55 -9.18
CA GLU A 104 -4.21 22.09 -10.36
C GLU A 104 -4.18 23.17 -11.44
N ARG A 105 -3.16 23.11 -12.30
CA ARG A 105 -3.10 23.86 -13.56
C ARG A 105 -3.05 22.86 -14.71
N ARG A 106 -3.96 23.04 -15.68
CA ARG A 106 -3.94 22.29 -16.94
C ARG A 106 -2.79 22.80 -17.81
N ASP A 107 -2.09 21.88 -18.46
CA ASP A 107 -0.98 22.18 -19.35
C ASP A 107 -1.34 21.73 -20.78
N ASN A 108 -1.07 20.48 -21.15
CA ASN A 108 -1.30 19.96 -22.49
C ASN A 108 -2.69 19.35 -22.63
N MET A 109 -3.49 19.85 -23.57
CA MET A 109 -4.75 19.21 -23.96
C MET A 109 -4.48 18.17 -25.06
N TYR A 110 -5.00 16.96 -24.89
CA TYR A 110 -4.88 15.93 -25.93
C TYR A 110 -5.90 16.16 -27.05
N SER A 111 -5.53 15.79 -28.28
CA SER A 111 -6.33 15.99 -29.51
C SER A 111 -7.75 15.40 -29.46
N HIS A 112 -7.96 14.36 -28.65
CA HIS A 112 -9.26 13.71 -28.48
C HIS A 112 -10.17 14.40 -27.45
N GLY A 113 -9.79 15.57 -26.92
CA GLY A 113 -10.63 16.49 -26.15
C GLY A 113 -11.00 16.07 -24.72
N MET A 114 -10.81 14.79 -24.37
CA MET A 114 -11.27 14.18 -23.12
C MET A 114 -10.13 13.81 -22.17
N ALA A 115 -8.97 14.42 -22.36
CA ALA A 115 -7.81 14.25 -21.49
C ALA A 115 -6.90 15.48 -21.53
N CYS A 116 -6.19 15.72 -20.43
CA CYS A 116 -5.10 16.68 -20.36
C CYS A 116 -4.03 16.28 -19.33
N ASP A 117 -2.87 16.92 -19.43
CA ASP A 117 -1.89 16.91 -18.36
C ASP A 117 -2.21 17.99 -17.32
N VAL A 118 -2.14 17.62 -16.04
CA VAL A 118 -2.29 18.53 -14.91
C VAL A 118 -1.03 18.59 -14.05
N LYS A 119 -0.73 19.79 -13.55
CA LYS A 119 0.39 20.06 -12.62
C LYS A 119 -0.15 20.64 -11.32
N PRO A 120 0.46 20.34 -10.17
CA PRO A 120 0.09 20.97 -8.91
C PRO A 120 0.48 22.46 -8.90
N VAL A 121 -0.37 23.31 -8.32
CA VAL A 121 -0.05 24.71 -8.04
C VAL A 121 0.29 24.87 -6.57
N ARG A 122 1.58 25.02 -6.27
CA ARG A 122 2.09 25.19 -4.91
C ARG A 122 1.40 26.35 -4.20
N ASP A 123 1.12 26.17 -2.91
CA ASP A 123 0.53 27.17 -2.00
C ASP A 123 -0.88 27.67 -2.36
N LYS A 124 -1.49 27.18 -3.45
CA LYS A 124 -2.85 27.53 -3.85
C LYS A 124 -3.86 26.56 -3.24
N PHE A 125 -4.15 26.75 -1.95
CA PHE A 125 -5.05 25.87 -1.21
C PHE A 125 -6.53 26.05 -1.58
N ILE A 126 -7.26 24.95 -1.77
CA ILE A 126 -8.67 24.95 -2.21
C ILE A 126 -9.63 24.26 -1.23
N GLY A 127 -9.15 23.81 -0.07
CA GLY A 127 -9.97 23.13 0.93
C GLY A 127 -9.32 23.09 2.30
N GLU A 128 -9.88 22.30 3.20
CA GLU A 128 -9.42 22.19 4.59
C GLU A 128 -8.25 21.22 4.76
N ALA A 129 -7.52 21.37 5.87
CA ALA A 129 -6.41 20.49 6.19
C ALA A 129 -6.91 19.15 6.77
N ILE A 130 -6.42 18.04 6.23
CA ILE A 130 -6.76 16.68 6.62
C ILE A 130 -5.55 16.05 7.32
N ALA A 131 -5.76 15.54 8.54
CA ALA A 131 -4.73 14.82 9.27
C ALA A 131 -4.61 13.37 8.80
N ARG A 132 -3.39 12.90 8.56
CA ARG A 132 -3.07 11.51 8.21
C ARG A 132 -1.87 10.98 8.99
N ARG A 133 -1.79 9.66 9.07
CA ARG A 133 -0.67 8.89 9.68
C ARG A 133 -0.01 7.91 8.72
N SER A 134 -0.46 7.90 7.46
CA SER A 134 0.05 7.02 6.41
C SER A 134 -0.23 7.64 5.05
N LEU A 135 0.65 7.37 4.10
CA LEU A 135 0.47 7.71 2.69
C LEU A 135 -0.54 6.80 2.00
N SER A 136 -0.72 5.56 2.50
CA SER A 136 -1.81 4.69 2.08
C SER A 136 -3.06 4.96 2.90
N GLY A 137 -4.18 5.23 2.23
CA GLY A 137 -5.48 5.30 2.91
C GLY A 137 -6.13 3.94 3.12
N ARG A 138 -7.40 3.97 3.55
CA ARG A 138 -8.19 2.75 3.81
C ARG A 138 -8.66 2.10 2.52
N HIS A 139 -8.79 2.90 1.47
CA HIS A 139 -9.19 2.47 0.13
C HIS A 139 -8.05 2.69 -0.87
N GLY A 140 -8.02 1.88 -1.94
CA GLY A 140 -6.96 1.93 -2.95
C GLY A 140 -6.86 3.25 -3.73
N TYR A 141 -7.88 4.10 -3.71
CA TYR A 141 -7.86 5.43 -4.35
C TYR A 141 -7.38 6.54 -3.41
N GLU A 142 -6.99 6.21 -2.18
CA GLU A 142 -6.51 7.16 -1.18
C GLU A 142 -4.98 7.11 -1.01
N HIS A 143 -4.27 6.48 -1.95
CA HIS A 143 -2.82 6.41 -1.96
C HIS A 143 -2.22 7.76 -2.38
N LEU A 144 -1.33 8.27 -1.53
CA LEU A 144 -0.61 9.51 -1.75
C LEU A 144 0.81 9.22 -2.18
N PHE A 145 1.19 9.73 -3.33
CA PHE A 145 2.53 9.61 -3.89
C PHE A 145 3.21 10.97 -3.85
N LYS A 146 4.50 10.99 -3.52
CA LYS A 146 5.29 12.23 -3.52
C LYS A 146 5.55 12.68 -4.96
N THR A 147 5.39 13.97 -5.22
CA THR A 147 5.63 14.58 -6.53
C THR A 147 6.24 15.97 -6.39
N THR A 148 6.57 16.59 -7.52
CA THR A 148 7.10 17.94 -7.61
C THR A 148 6.08 18.88 -8.26
N ASP A 149 6.31 20.18 -8.13
CA ASP A 149 5.54 21.25 -8.78
C ASP A 149 5.63 21.21 -10.32
N GLU A 150 6.75 20.74 -10.85
CA GLU A 150 6.97 20.64 -12.30
C GLU A 150 6.39 19.37 -12.92
N ALA A 151 6.08 18.35 -12.11
CA ALA A 151 5.63 17.05 -12.60
C ALA A 151 4.22 17.11 -13.21
N SER A 152 4.11 16.71 -14.47
CA SER A 152 2.83 16.52 -15.17
C SER A 152 2.21 15.18 -14.81
N HIS A 153 0.88 15.17 -14.62
CA HIS A 153 0.08 13.96 -14.39
C HIS A 153 -1.07 13.89 -15.37
N TYR A 154 -1.28 12.72 -15.98
CA TYR A 154 -2.37 12.50 -16.91
C TYR A 154 -3.73 12.48 -16.20
N LYS A 155 -4.71 13.22 -16.72
CA LYS A 155 -6.08 13.27 -16.24
C LYS A 155 -7.08 13.15 -17.39
N SER A 156 -8.14 12.36 -17.23
CA SER A 156 -9.18 12.15 -18.24
C SER A 156 -10.59 12.27 -17.67
N TRP A 157 -11.56 12.61 -18.53
CA TRP A 157 -12.97 12.76 -18.18
C TRP A 157 -13.88 12.24 -19.31
N TYR A 158 -15.19 12.11 -19.06
CA TYR A 158 -16.16 11.72 -20.09
C TYR A 158 -16.52 12.92 -20.95
N ALA A 159 -16.91 12.65 -22.19
CA ALA A 159 -17.47 13.61 -23.12
C ALA A 159 -18.84 14.13 -22.70
#